data_AF-A0A3N5F9J1-F1
#
_entry.id   AF-A0A3N5F9J1-F1
#
_cell.length_a   1.000
_cell.length_b   1.000
_cell.length_c   1.000
_cell.angle_alpha   90.00
_cell.angle_beta   90.00
_cell.angle_gamma   90.00
#
_symmetry.space_group_name_H-M   'P 1'
#
loop_
_entity.id
_entity.type
_entity.pdbx_description
1 polymer ?
#
loop_
_entity_poly.entity_id
_entity_poly.type
_entity_poly.pdbx_seq_one_letter_code
_entity_poly.pdbx_strand_id
1 'polypeptide(L)' 'MSKPERQRWIATADKPLDEQELARIDSWWRACNYLSVGMIYLQDNPLLKAPLKPEHI' A
#
# COMPACT_ATOMS: atom_id res chain seq x y z
N MET A 1 15.73 27.05 -25.57
CA MET A 1 15.00 26.69 -24.33
C MET A 1 15.44 25.28 -23.93
N SER A 2 16.38 25.19 -22.99
CA SER A 2 16.95 23.91 -22.51
C SER A 2 15.91 23.18 -21.66
N LYS A 3 15.58 21.92 -21.99
CA LYS A 3 14.73 21.06 -21.15
C LYS A 3 15.53 20.66 -19.89
N PRO A 4 14.94 20.66 -18.68
CA PRO A 4 15.67 20.27 -17.49
C PRO A 4 15.99 18.77 -17.56
N GLU A 5 17.26 18.44 -17.36
CA GLU A 5 17.75 17.08 -17.20
C GLU A 5 16.94 16.38 -16.10
N ARG A 6 16.29 15.26 -16.43
CA ARG A 6 15.69 14.39 -15.43
C ARG A 6 16.81 13.84 -14.56
N GLN A 7 16.96 14.36 -13.35
CA GLN A 7 17.91 13.87 -12.37
C GLN A 7 17.73 12.36 -12.17
N ARG A 8 18.82 11.63 -12.41
CA ARG A 8 18.92 10.18 -12.35
C ARG A 8 18.96 9.76 -10.88
N TRP A 9 17.87 9.20 -10.38
CA TRP A 9 17.82 8.57 -9.06
C TRP A 9 18.39 7.15 -9.17
N ILE A 10 19.68 6.99 -8.90
CA ILE A 10 20.22 5.67 -8.56
C ILE A 10 20.97 5.81 -7.25
N ALA A 11 20.20 5.78 -6.16
CA ALA A 11 20.74 5.44 -4.86
C ALA A 11 20.71 3.91 -4.75
N THR A 12 21.87 3.28 -4.87
CA THR A 12 22.00 1.85 -4.60
C THR A 12 21.96 1.68 -3.08
N ALA A 13 20.99 0.94 -2.56
CA ALA A 13 20.99 0.55 -1.15
C ALA A 13 22.14 -0.44 -0.94
N ASP A 14 23.18 0.01 -0.23
CA ASP A 14 24.43 -0.74 -0.05
C ASP A 14 24.31 -1.85 1.02
N LYS A 15 23.15 -1.92 1.70
CA LYS A 15 22.85 -2.88 2.75
C LYS A 15 21.48 -3.55 2.48
N PRO A 16 21.36 -4.87 2.68
CA PRO A 16 20.06 -5.54 2.72
C PRO A 16 19.15 -4.92 3.77
N LEU A 17 17.84 -4.89 3.49
CA LEU A 17 16.83 -4.47 4.46
C LEU A 17 16.90 -5.36 5.70
N ASP A 18 16.78 -4.75 6.87
CA ASP A 18 16.60 -5.53 8.09
C ASP A 18 15.17 -6.10 8.20
N GLU A 19 14.98 -7.02 9.13
CA GLU A 19 13.69 -7.70 9.32
C GLU A 19 12.56 -6.73 9.69
N GLN A 20 12.86 -5.64 10.40
CA GLN A 20 11.85 -4.66 10.80
C GLN A 20 11.41 -3.82 9.60
N GLU A 21 12.35 -3.43 8.73
CA GLU A 21 12.06 -2.74 7.48
C GLU A 21 11.18 -3.60 6.57
N LEU A 22 11.51 -4.89 6.43
CA LEU A 22 10.71 -5.83 5.65
C LEU A 22 9.29 -6.00 6.23
N ALA A 23 9.17 -6.16 7.55
CA ALA A 23 7.88 -6.30 8.23
C ALA A 23 6.99 -5.07 8.08
N ARG A 24 7.58 -3.86 8.07
CA ARG A 24 6.85 -2.61 7.84
C ARG A 24 6.33 -2.51 6.41
N ILE A 25 7.13 -2.89 5.43
CA ILE A 25 6.72 -2.91 4.03
C ILE A 25 5.59 -3.93 3.81
N ASP A 26 5.69 -5.14 4.38
CA ASP A 26 4.63 -6.14 4.31
C ASP A 26 3.32 -5.63 4.94
N SER A 27 3.40 -5.05 6.13
CA SER A 27 2.23 -4.50 6.84
C SER A 27 1.57 -3.37 6.04
N TRP A 28 2.37 -2.47 5.47
CA TRP A 28 1.88 -1.40 4.60
C TRP A 28 1.22 -1.96 3.35
N TRP A 29 1.86 -2.93 2.69
CA TRP A 29 1.34 -3.57 1.49
C TRP A 29 -0.01 -4.25 1.74
N ARG A 30 -0.13 -5.00 2.85
CA ARG A 30 -1.39 -5.63 3.26
C ARG A 30 -2.49 -4.62 3.56
N ALA A 31 -2.15 -3.50 4.21
CA ALA A 31 -3.11 -2.43 4.46
C ALA A 31 -3.62 -1.80 3.15
N CYS A 32 -2.71 -1.49 2.22
CA CYS A 32 -3.08 -0.95 0.91
C CYS A 32 -3.95 -1.92 0.10
N ASN A 33 -3.62 -3.21 0.07
CA ASN A 33 -4.42 -4.22 -0.62
C ASN A 33 -5.82 -4.35 -0.02
N TYR A 34 -5.92 -4.37 1.31
CA TYR A 34 -7.21 -4.44 2.01
C TYR A 34 -8.10 -3.24 1.66
N LEU A 35 -7.54 -2.02 1.74
CA LEU A 35 -8.27 -0.81 1.38
C LEU A 35 -8.65 -0.79 -0.10
N SER A 36 -7.78 -1.26 -1.00
CA SER A 36 -8.06 -1.28 -2.44
C SER A 36 -9.23 -2.20 -2.77
N VAL A 37 -9.28 -3.40 -2.20
CA VAL A 37 -10.42 -4.31 -2.35
C VAL A 37 -11.66 -3.73 -1.68
N GLY A 38 -11.53 -3.17 -0.48
CA GLY A 38 -12.64 -2.50 0.21
C GLY A 38 -13.26 -1.36 -0.60
N MET A 39 -12.45 -0.50 -1.24
CA MET A 39 -12.95 0.59 -2.08
C MET A 39 -13.66 0.11 -3.36
N ILE A 40 -13.31 -1.09 -3.87
CA ILE A 40 -13.94 -1.64 -5.08
C ILE A 40 -15.26 -2.34 -4.75
N TYR A 41 -15.30 -3.08 -3.64
CA TYR A 41 -16.38 -4.01 -3.35
C TYR A 41 -17.25 -3.65 -2.17
N LEU A 42 -16.84 -2.75 -1.27
CA LEU A 42 -17.63 -2.44 -0.08
C LEU A 42 -18.30 -1.07 -0.21
N GLN A 43 -19.63 -1.06 -0.10
CA GLN A 43 -20.44 0.16 -0.02
C GLN A 43 -20.43 0.77 1.39
N ASP A 44 -20.32 -0.07 2.44
CA ASP A 44 -20.24 0.33 3.84
C ASP A 44 -19.43 -0.69 4.66
N ASN A 45 -19.15 -0.38 5.93
CA ASN A 45 -18.39 -1.20 6.88
C ASN A 45 -16.98 -1.60 6.38
N PRO A 46 -16.16 -0.63 5.87
CA PRO A 46 -14.88 -0.92 5.23
C PRO A 46 -13.80 -1.47 6.17
N LEU A 47 -14.03 -1.41 7.49
CA LEU A 47 -13.12 -1.94 8.51
C LEU A 47 -13.72 -3.14 9.26
N LEU A 48 -14.84 -3.69 8.78
CA LEU A 48 -15.53 -4.85 9.37
C LEU A 48 -15.75 -4.74 10.89
N LYS A 49 -16.17 -3.56 11.35
CA LYS A 49 -16.51 -3.33 12.77
C LYS A 49 -17.73 -4.15 13.20
N ALA A 50 -18.56 -4.53 12.24
CA ALA A 50 -19.63 -5.51 12.37
C ALA A 50 -19.41 -6.67 11.39
N PRO A 51 -20.01 -7.86 11.61
CA PRO A 51 -19.93 -8.98 10.66
C PRO A 51 -20.32 -8.56 9.24
N LEU A 52 -19.60 -9.09 8.23
CA LEU A 52 -19.88 -8.82 6.83
C LEU A 52 -21.24 -9.38 6.44
N LYS A 53 -22.04 -8.59 5.72
CA LYS A 53 -23.34 -8.98 5.18
C LYS A 53 -23.41 -8.65 3.69
N PRO A 54 -24.29 -9.30 2.91
CA PRO A 54 -24.43 -9.01 1.49
C PRO A 54 -24.74 -7.55 1.19
N GLU A 55 -25.44 -6.83 2.08
CA GLU A 55 -25.79 -5.42 1.88
C GLU A 55 -24.57 -4.48 1.95
N HIS A 56 -23.42 -4.94 2.45
CA HIS A 56 -22.20 -4.14 2.44
C HIS A 56 -21.44 -4.22 1.11
N ILE A 57 -21.85 -5.09 0.17
CA ILE A 57 -21.18 -5.31 -1.13
C ILE A 57 -21.93 -4.59 -2.24
#